data_AF-A0A2H0Q8V6-F1
#
_entry.id   AF-A0A2H0Q8V6-F1
#
_cell.length_a   1.000
_cell.length_b   1.000
_cell.length_c   1.000
_cell.angle_alpha   90.00
_cell.angle_beta   90.00
_cell.angle_gamma   90.00
#
_symmetry.space_group_name_H-M   'P 1'
#
loop_
_entity.id
_entity.type
_entity.pdbx_description
1 polymer ?
#
loop_
_entity_poly.entity_id
_entity_poly.type
_entity_poly.pdbx_seq_one_letter_code
_entity_poly.pdbx_strand_id
1 'polypeptide(L)'
;MDIHTIIAGHQPKKGEGSDKTEVAKPIRNKSTASFSEIPDVFFDEIIINNKLSRIDISLLMFLYRKIWCQPNLYRVYGISPMFSIIEVSKILKISIDEFYQSLKHLEGFGLLTTIRSGQYFVRRFITKENDEKFGLTYDDFEV
;
A
#
# COMPACT_ATOMS: atom_id res chain seq x y z
N MET A 1 22.79 -24.67 -29.67
CA MET A 1 22.08 -23.39 -29.90
C MET A 1 22.84 -22.34 -29.12
N ASP A 2 23.31 -21.31 -29.82
CA ASP A 2 24.27 -20.33 -29.32
C ASP A 2 23.55 -19.01 -28.97
N ILE A 3 23.97 -18.35 -27.89
CA ILE A 3 23.31 -17.14 -27.36
C ILE A 3 23.41 -15.98 -28.37
N HIS A 4 24.45 -15.99 -29.20
CA HIS A 4 24.65 -15.01 -30.27
C HIS A 4 23.57 -15.08 -31.36
N THR A 5 22.91 -16.23 -31.56
CA THR A 5 21.83 -16.39 -32.54
C THR A 5 20.52 -15.76 -32.07
N ILE A 6 20.29 -15.68 -30.75
CA ILE A 6 19.08 -15.12 -30.14
C ILE A 6 19.12 -13.58 -30.19
N ILE A 7 20.30 -12.99 -29.99
CA ILE A 7 20.49 -11.53 -29.96
C ILE A 7 20.36 -10.92 -31.36
N ALA A 8 20.78 -11.64 -32.41
CA ALA A 8 20.68 -11.17 -33.79
C ALA A 8 19.23 -11.08 -34.32
N GLY A 9 18.27 -11.76 -33.66
CA GLY A 9 16.86 -11.79 -34.06
C GLY A 9 16.01 -10.62 -33.54
N HIS A 10 16.52 -9.80 -32.61
CA HIS A 10 15.79 -8.67 -32.05
C HIS A 10 16.15 -7.36 -32.77
N GLN A 11 15.57 -7.14 -33.95
CA GLN A 11 15.46 -5.77 -34.48
C GLN A 11 14.13 -5.15 -34.04
N PRO A 12 14.14 -4.00 -33.34
CA PRO A 12 12.91 -3.30 -33.00
C PRO A 12 12.28 -2.72 -34.26
N LYS A 13 10.98 -3.01 -34.43
CA LYS A 13 10.15 -2.58 -35.56
C LYS A 13 10.11 -1.04 -35.61
N LYS A 14 10.70 -0.46 -36.65
CA LYS A 14 10.62 0.98 -36.96
C LYS A 14 9.21 1.28 -37.49
N GLY A 15 8.37 1.89 -36.68
CA GLY A 15 7.08 2.44 -37.10
C GLY A 15 7.20 3.94 -37.33
N GLU A 16 7.13 4.36 -38.59
CA GLU A 16 6.95 5.76 -38.98
C GLU A 16 5.46 6.11 -38.94
N GLY A 17 5.13 7.23 -38.31
CA GLY A 17 3.78 7.79 -38.21
C GLY A 17 3.79 9.05 -37.35
N SER A 18 4.02 10.19 -38.00
CA SER A 18 3.90 11.57 -37.52
C SER A 18 2.61 11.83 -36.73
N ASP A 19 2.67 12.54 -35.59
CA ASP A 19 2.28 13.96 -35.48
C ASP A 19 2.45 14.51 -34.04
N LYS A 20 2.79 15.80 -33.96
CA LYS A 20 2.75 16.70 -32.78
C LYS A 20 3.79 16.55 -31.66
N THR A 21 4.78 17.43 -31.81
CA THR A 21 5.63 18.01 -30.77
C THR A 21 4.80 18.58 -29.62
N GLU A 22 4.63 17.83 -28.54
CA GLU A 22 4.54 18.40 -27.21
C GLU A 22 5.80 17.99 -26.45
N VAL A 23 6.59 18.98 -26.07
CA VAL A 23 7.75 18.81 -25.20
C VAL A 23 7.21 18.36 -23.85
N ALA A 24 7.08 17.04 -23.69
CA ALA A 24 6.78 16.43 -22.42
C ALA A 24 7.89 16.85 -21.45
N LYS A 25 7.53 17.75 -20.53
CA LYS A 25 8.35 18.06 -19.35
C LYS A 25 8.78 16.72 -18.75
N PRO A 26 10.05 16.56 -18.34
CA PRO A 26 10.50 15.30 -17.77
C PRO A 26 9.57 14.97 -16.62
N ILE A 27 8.83 13.87 -16.76
CA ILE A 27 7.99 13.32 -15.72
C ILE A 27 8.93 13.17 -14.53
N ARG A 28 8.73 14.02 -13.51
CA ARG A 28 9.44 13.98 -12.23
C ARG A 28 9.66 12.52 -11.91
N ASN A 29 10.92 12.11 -11.80
CA ASN A 29 11.32 10.75 -11.42
C ASN A 29 10.33 10.25 -10.36
N LYS A 30 9.41 9.35 -10.73
CA LYS A 30 8.57 8.66 -9.74
C LYS A 30 9.58 7.97 -8.86
N SER A 31 9.79 8.50 -7.66
CA SER A 31 10.66 7.88 -6.66
C SER A 31 10.10 6.49 -6.46
N THR A 32 10.77 5.49 -7.04
CA THR A 32 10.43 4.10 -6.82
C THR A 32 10.91 3.83 -5.41
N ALA A 33 10.05 4.11 -4.43
CA ALA A 33 10.40 3.92 -3.05
C ALA A 33 10.78 2.46 -2.84
N SER A 34 11.95 2.26 -2.26
CA SER A 34 12.32 0.93 -1.79
C SER A 34 11.39 0.56 -0.62
N PHE A 35 11.10 -0.73 -0.46
CA PHE A 35 10.32 -1.22 0.67
C PHE A 35 10.87 -0.78 2.04
N SER A 36 12.14 -0.40 2.10
CA SER A 36 12.82 0.07 3.30
C SER A 36 12.42 1.49 3.72
N GLU A 37 11.79 2.29 2.84
CA GLU A 37 11.39 3.68 3.14
C GLU A 37 10.01 3.76 3.82
N ILE A 38 9.25 2.65 3.87
CA ILE A 38 7.90 2.64 4.45
C ILE A 38 7.90 2.95 5.95
N PRO A 39 8.84 2.42 6.78
CA PRO A 39 8.98 2.83 8.16
C PRO A 39 9.21 4.35 8.29
N ASP A 40 10.08 4.92 7.47
CA ASP A 40 10.40 6.36 7.53
C ASP A 40 9.16 7.20 7.23
N VAL A 41 8.42 6.86 6.16
CA VAL A 41 7.13 7.50 5.83
C VAL A 41 6.12 7.37 6.98
N PHE A 42 6.07 6.23 7.65
CA PHE A 42 5.19 6.02 8.79
C PHE A 42 5.54 6.94 9.97
N PHE A 43 6.82 7.01 10.35
CA PHE A 43 7.25 7.81 11.50
C PHE A 43 7.23 9.31 11.21
N ASP A 44 7.70 9.72 10.03
CA ASP A 44 7.91 11.13 9.69
C ASP A 44 6.67 11.81 9.16
N GLU A 45 5.75 11.07 8.53
CA GLU A 45 4.54 11.67 7.94
C GLU A 45 3.28 11.23 8.68
N ILE A 46 3.05 9.92 8.84
CA ILE A 46 1.77 9.43 9.38
C ILE A 46 1.61 9.77 10.86
N ILE A 47 2.59 9.48 11.70
CA ILE A 47 2.49 9.76 13.14
C ILE A 47 2.47 11.27 13.43
N ILE A 48 3.17 12.07 12.62
CA ILE A 48 3.21 13.53 12.81
C ILE A 48 1.88 14.18 12.40
N ASN A 49 1.32 13.76 11.27
CA ASN A 49 0.11 14.37 10.71
C ASN A 49 -1.18 13.87 11.36
N ASN A 50 -1.17 12.65 11.92
CA ASN A 50 -2.34 12.04 12.52
C ASN A 50 -2.16 11.92 14.05
N LYS A 51 -3.15 12.37 14.83
CA LYS A 51 -3.16 12.22 16.29
C LYS A 51 -3.53 10.78 16.70
N LEU A 52 -2.69 9.82 16.32
CA LEU A 52 -2.90 8.40 16.61
C LEU A 52 -2.58 8.08 18.08
N SER A 53 -3.46 7.32 18.73
CA SER A 53 -3.16 6.77 20.05
C SER A 53 -2.15 5.62 19.95
N ARG A 54 -1.58 5.21 21.08
CA ARG A 54 -0.73 4.02 21.15
C ARG A 54 -1.42 2.77 20.61
N ILE A 55 -2.73 2.64 20.85
CA ILE A 55 -3.54 1.51 20.40
C ILE A 55 -3.67 1.55 18.88
N ASP A 56 -3.96 2.72 18.30
CA ASP A 56 -4.07 2.92 16.85
C ASP A 56 -2.79 2.57 16.12
N ILE A 57 -1.65 3.06 16.62
CA ILE A 57 -0.31 2.74 16.09
C ILE A 57 -0.08 1.23 16.14
N SER A 58 -0.39 0.59 17.27
CA SER A 58 -0.17 -0.85 17.45
C SER A 58 -1.04 -1.69 16.51
N LEU A 59 -2.30 -1.33 16.36
CA LEU A 59 -3.24 -2.00 15.47
C LEU A 59 -2.85 -1.80 13.99
N LEU A 60 -2.56 -0.57 13.58
CA LEU A 60 -2.15 -0.25 12.22
C LEU A 60 -0.87 -1.01 11.83
N MET A 61 0.14 -1.01 12.71
CA MET A 61 1.38 -1.74 12.48
C MET A 61 1.18 -3.26 12.44
N PHE A 62 0.28 -3.79 13.27
CA PHE A 62 -0.08 -5.20 13.23
C PHE A 62 -0.71 -5.58 11.89
N LEU A 63 -1.70 -4.82 11.43
CA LEU A 63 -2.39 -5.06 10.16
C LEU A 63 -1.42 -4.92 8.99
N TYR A 64 -0.61 -3.85 8.99
CA TYR A 64 0.42 -3.63 7.98
C TYR A 64 1.36 -4.84 7.87
N ARG A 65 1.89 -5.33 9.00
CA ARG A 65 2.79 -6.49 9.01
C ARG A 65 2.11 -7.75 8.47
N LYS A 66 0.85 -7.97 8.82
CA LYS A 66 0.08 -9.13 8.34
C LYS A 66 -0.20 -9.09 6.84
N ILE A 67 -0.42 -7.91 6.28
CA ILE A 67 -0.80 -7.73 4.89
C ILE A 67 0.42 -7.64 3.97
N TRP A 68 1.42 -6.85 4.37
CA TRP A 68 2.54 -6.46 3.50
C TRP A 68 3.85 -7.17 3.80
N CYS A 69 4.05 -7.68 5.02
CA CYS A 69 5.30 -8.34 5.41
C CYS A 69 5.20 -9.87 5.42
N GLN A 70 4.01 -10.46 5.23
CA GLN A 70 3.83 -11.91 5.17
C GLN A 70 3.47 -12.38 3.75
N PRO A 71 3.73 -13.66 3.41
CA PRO A 71 3.25 -14.25 2.16
C PRO A 71 1.72 -14.26 2.17
N ASN A 72 1.10 -13.45 1.31
CA ASN A 72 -0.35 -13.37 1.15
C ASN A 72 -0.67 -13.42 -0.36
N LEU A 73 -1.61 -14.28 -0.76
CA LEU A 73 -2.08 -14.38 -2.15
C LEU A 73 -2.65 -13.06 -2.67
N TYR A 74 -3.19 -12.23 -1.78
CA TYR A 74 -3.84 -10.96 -2.11
C TYR A 74 -2.94 -9.75 -1.87
N ARG A 75 -1.63 -9.93 -1.64
CA ARG A 75 -0.68 -8.83 -1.37
C ARG A 75 -0.70 -7.77 -2.46
N VAL A 76 -1.03 -8.13 -3.71
CA VAL A 76 -1.18 -7.19 -4.84
C VAL A 76 -2.16 -6.07 -4.50
N TYR A 77 -3.24 -6.39 -3.78
CA TYR A 77 -4.35 -5.48 -3.52
C TYR A 77 -4.37 -4.93 -2.10
N GLY A 78 -3.46 -5.31 -1.20
CA GLY A 78 -3.50 -4.83 0.19
C GLY A 78 -4.74 -5.27 0.99
N ILE A 79 -5.46 -6.29 0.50
CA ILE A 79 -6.67 -6.82 1.14
C ILE A 79 -6.31 -7.99 2.04
N SER A 80 -6.89 -8.02 3.25
CA SER A 80 -6.86 -9.20 4.10
C SER A 80 -8.26 -9.51 4.63
N PRO A 81 -8.59 -10.81 4.81
CA PRO A 81 -9.71 -11.18 5.65
C PRO A 81 -9.49 -10.62 7.06
N MET A 82 -10.60 -10.34 7.72
CA MET A 82 -10.63 -9.90 9.10
C MET A 82 -10.06 -11.00 9.98
N PHE A 83 -9.08 -10.62 10.78
CA PHE A 83 -8.51 -11.49 11.79
C PHE A 83 -9.54 -11.76 12.88
N SER A 84 -9.40 -12.89 13.58
CA SER A 84 -10.15 -13.14 14.80
C SER A 84 -9.87 -12.01 15.80
N ILE A 85 -10.88 -11.16 16.05
CA ILE A 85 -10.75 -10.00 16.94
C ILE A 85 -10.27 -10.44 18.32
N ILE A 86 -10.77 -11.57 18.80
CA ILE A 86 -10.41 -12.14 20.10
C ILE A 86 -8.92 -12.49 20.13
N GLU A 87 -8.40 -13.10 19.06
CA GLU A 87 -6.97 -13.43 18.97
C GLU A 87 -6.10 -12.18 18.86
N VAL A 88 -6.48 -11.22 18.02
CA VAL A 88 -5.70 -9.98 17.84
C VAL A 88 -5.70 -9.15 19.12
N SER A 89 -6.85 -9.03 19.79
CA SER A 89 -6.97 -8.33 21.08
C SER A 89 -6.06 -8.97 22.13
N LYS A 90 -5.98 -10.30 22.18
CA LYS A 90 -5.04 -11.02 23.06
C LYS A 90 -3.58 -10.76 22.70
N ILE A 91 -3.24 -10.78 21.40
CA ILE A 91 -1.86 -10.52 20.92
C ILE A 91 -1.42 -9.09 21.27
N LEU A 92 -2.30 -8.12 21.03
CA LEU A 92 -2.05 -6.70 21.28
C LEU A 92 -2.24 -6.32 22.76
N LYS A 93 -2.78 -7.22 23.57
CA LYS A 93 -3.10 -7.01 24.99
C LYS A 93 -4.03 -5.79 25.21
N ILE A 94 -5.03 -5.67 24.34
CA ILE A 94 -6.08 -4.65 24.42
C ILE A 94 -7.44 -5.34 24.58
N SER A 95 -8.43 -4.59 25.06
CA SER A 95 -9.82 -5.05 25.08
C SER A 95 -10.42 -5.09 23.67
N ILE A 96 -11.48 -5.87 23.51
CA ILE A 96 -12.24 -5.96 22.27
C ILE A 96 -12.87 -4.60 21.91
N ASP A 97 -13.33 -3.87 22.93
CA ASP A 97 -13.94 -2.54 22.74
C ASP A 97 -12.90 -1.52 22.24
N GLU A 98 -11.70 -1.51 22.82
CA GLU A 98 -10.58 -0.68 22.35
C GLU A 98 -10.19 -1.04 20.91
N PHE A 99 -10.19 -2.32 20.55
CA PHE A 99 -9.92 -2.77 19.18
C PHE A 99 -10.94 -2.20 18.19
N TYR A 100 -12.24 -2.28 18.50
CA TYR A 100 -13.29 -1.74 17.65
C TYR A 100 -13.25 -0.22 17.54
N GLN A 101 -12.98 0.48 18.64
CA GLN A 101 -12.81 1.94 18.63
C GLN A 101 -11.62 2.34 17.78
N SER A 102 -10.50 1.63 17.93
CA SER A 102 -9.29 1.88 17.15
C SER A 102 -9.49 1.64 15.66
N LEU A 103 -10.20 0.58 15.26
CA LEU A 103 -10.57 0.37 13.86
C LEU A 103 -11.36 1.54 13.28
N LYS A 104 -12.36 2.04 14.01
CA LYS A 104 -13.16 3.19 13.59
C LYS A 104 -12.31 4.47 13.48
N HIS A 105 -11.39 4.68 14.40
CA HIS A 105 -10.47 5.82 14.33
C HIS A 105 -9.57 5.72 13.11
N LEU A 106 -8.92 4.58 12.88
CA LEU A 106 -8.04 4.35 11.73
C LEU A 106 -8.78 4.51 10.39
N GLU A 107 -10.02 4.06 10.31
CA GLU A 107 -10.89 4.28 9.15
C GLU A 107 -11.25 5.76 8.99
N GLY A 108 -11.59 6.46 10.08
CA GLY A 108 -11.83 7.90 10.08
C GLY A 108 -10.61 8.74 9.67
N PHE A 109 -9.39 8.23 9.88
CA PHE A 109 -8.16 8.84 9.39
C PHE A 109 -7.83 8.48 7.94
N GLY A 110 -8.60 7.60 7.29
CA GLY A 110 -8.33 7.14 5.93
C GLY A 110 -7.14 6.19 5.79
N LEU A 111 -6.63 5.65 6.91
CA LEU A 111 -5.46 4.75 6.95
C LEU A 111 -5.87 3.28 6.69
N LEU A 112 -7.16 3.00 6.82
CA LEU A 112 -7.78 1.70 6.60
C LEU A 112 -9.16 1.91 5.97
N THR A 113 -9.62 0.94 5.18
CA THR A 113 -10.97 0.96 4.62
C THR A 113 -11.61 -0.41 4.75
N THR A 114 -12.84 -0.47 5.23
CA THR A 114 -13.64 -1.70 5.22
C THR A 114 -14.27 -1.89 3.84
N ILE A 115 -13.82 -2.86 3.06
CA ILE A 115 -14.42 -3.15 1.74
C ILE A 115 -15.78 -3.83 1.91
N ARG A 116 -15.84 -4.82 2.81
CA ARG A 116 -17.06 -5.55 3.18
C ARG A 116 -16.93 -6.10 4.58
N SER A 117 -18.05 -6.54 5.16
CA SER A 117 -18.03 -7.17 6.49
C SER A 117 -16.98 -8.27 6.53
N GLY A 118 -16.00 -8.12 7.43
CA GLY A 118 -14.93 -9.08 7.56
C GLY A 118 -13.76 -8.94 6.57
N GLN A 119 -13.62 -7.82 5.85
CA GLN A 119 -12.44 -7.55 5.02
C GLN A 119 -11.96 -6.11 5.12
N TYR A 120 -10.67 -5.97 5.37
CA TYR A 120 -10.00 -4.68 5.47
C TYR A 120 -8.99 -4.51 4.34
N PHE A 121 -8.97 -3.31 3.81
CA PHE A 121 -7.95 -2.81 2.91
C PHE A 121 -6.99 -1.93 3.70
N VAL A 122 -5.70 -2.23 3.57
CA VAL A 122 -4.61 -1.42 4.13
C VAL A 122 -3.66 -1.03 3.02
N ARG A 123 -3.50 0.28 2.84
CA ARG A 123 -2.61 0.90 1.87
C ARG A 123 -1.16 0.54 2.16
N ARG A 124 -0.35 0.42 1.11
CA ARG A 124 1.05 0.03 1.25
C ARG A 124 1.91 1.15 1.80
N PHE A 125 1.63 2.39 1.42
CA PHE A 125 2.22 3.57 2.06
C PHE A 125 1.24 4.26 3.00
N ILE A 126 0.28 3.48 3.54
CA ILE A 126 -0.64 3.83 4.63
C ILE A 126 -1.70 4.89 4.26
N THR A 127 -1.35 5.89 3.46
CA THR A 127 -2.23 6.96 2.97
C THR A 127 -2.30 6.99 1.45
N LYS A 128 -3.42 7.45 0.88
CA LYS A 128 -3.62 7.56 -0.56
C LYS A 128 -2.58 8.46 -1.20
N GLU A 129 -2.29 9.59 -0.57
CA GLU A 129 -1.33 10.59 -1.04
C GLU A 129 0.07 9.98 -1.17
N ASN A 130 0.47 9.14 -0.22
CA ASN A 130 1.76 8.46 -0.28
C ASN A 130 1.77 7.31 -1.30
N ASP A 131 0.68 6.56 -1.45
CA ASP A 131 0.58 5.59 -2.54
C ASP A 131 0.78 6.28 -3.90
N GLU A 132 0.10 7.41 -4.13
CA GLU A 132 0.23 8.21 -5.36
C GLU A 132 1.65 8.76 -5.54
N LYS A 133 2.24 9.33 -4.47
CA LYS A 133 3.61 9.86 -4.45
C LYS A 133 4.64 8.81 -4.87
N PHE A 134 4.47 7.57 -4.43
CA PHE A 134 5.35 6.45 -4.75
C PHE A 134 4.88 5.60 -5.94
N GLY A 135 3.85 6.06 -6.65
CA GLY A 135 3.37 5.47 -7.90
C GLY A 135 2.61 4.15 -7.73
N LEU A 136 2.08 3.86 -6.54
CA LEU A 136 1.11 2.80 -6.31
C LEU A 136 -0.31 3.30 -6.62
N THR A 137 -1.01 2.51 -7.42
CA THR A 137 -2.42 2.70 -7.73
C THR A 137 -3.14 1.39 -7.42
N TYR A 138 -4.31 1.50 -6.81
CA TYR A 138 -5.21 0.37 -6.58
C TYR A 138 -6.38 0.52 -7.55
N ASP A 139 -7.01 -0.59 -7.93
CA ASP A 139 -8.34 -0.51 -8.53
C ASP A 139 -9.24 0.21 -7.52
N ASP A 140 -9.97 1.24 -7.97
CA ASP A 140 -10.77 2.08 -7.08
C ASP A 140 -11.77 1.19 -6.32
N PHE A 141 -11.50 0.95 -5.04
CA PHE A 141 -12.44 0.34 -4.10
C PHE A 141 -13.46 1.37 -3.61
N GLU A 142 -13.85 2.33 -4.47
CA GLU A 142 -14.91 3.30 -4.18
C GLU A 142 -16.25 2.56 -4.19
N VAL A 143 -16.84 2.38 -3.00
CA VAL A 143 -18.25 2.05 -2.79
C VAL A 143 -18.92 3.28 -2.20
#